data_AF-A0A7J5L0X4-F1
#
_entry.id   AF-A0A7J5L0X4-F1
#
_cell.length_a   1.000
_cell.length_b   1.000
_cell.length_c   1.000
_cell.angle_alpha   90.00
_cell.angle_beta   90.00
_cell.angle_gamma   90.00
#
_symmetry.space_group_name_H-M   'P 1'
#
loop_
_entity.id
_entity.type
_entity.pdbx_description
1 polymer ?
#
loop_
_entity_poly.entity_id
_entity_poly.type
_entity_poly.pdbx_seq_one_letter_code
_entity_poly.pdbx_strand_id
1 'polypeptide(L)'
;MAEETKKTPQTPEEIAREAQAQAMKAALEQAQALYGNVPGFEGTDLMKMHEKLMQDSAEMFPGVAEAQAYQAKMMAESAQDPEAIMETYSKNIEFAGNMMQQAMNAGFMPEGLPDFSDGFDVYAGWEITRKGDNSLTPEQNKLLAYGAPLFLYNDDNVDSLESTAGTDTLKEMLEEWWEVTDRKSALETISWLLNEGQHAGADPALAEIRQRGIEAITEEEKADEDSKIGDAFTIAEFVMGVNETTEADLPETVLAWDLVRAVNMARWAFICGYINEDEMWEAIRTTAGIAKESFSSWEEYGNSFAVGRGIWRGETDDYETADEVVGALLNKEDSPWKAIEW
;
A
#
# COMPACT_ATOMS: atom_id res chain seq x y z
N MET A 1 -6.89 -13.12 -63.96
CA MET A 1 -5.86 -12.11 -63.63
C MET A 1 -6.43 -11.27 -62.51
N ALA A 2 -6.25 -11.72 -61.27
CA ALA A 2 -6.52 -10.93 -60.07
C ALA A 2 -5.22 -10.98 -59.27
N GLU A 3 -4.56 -9.83 -59.14
CA GLU A 3 -3.40 -9.66 -58.29
C GLU A 3 -3.87 -9.75 -56.83
N GLU A 4 -3.56 -10.86 -56.16
CA GLU A 4 -3.55 -10.91 -54.70
C GLU A 4 -2.38 -10.05 -54.21
N THR A 5 -2.70 -8.89 -53.64
CA THR A 5 -1.76 -8.11 -52.84
C THR A 5 -1.46 -8.91 -51.56
N LYS A 6 -0.31 -9.58 -51.54
CA LYS A 6 0.28 -10.14 -50.32
C LYS A 6 0.37 -9.03 -49.28
N LYS A 7 -0.39 -9.14 -48.18
CA LYS A 7 -0.15 -8.35 -46.98
C LYS A 7 1.19 -8.80 -46.38
N THR A 8 2.12 -7.86 -46.25
CA THR A 8 3.34 -8.00 -45.46
C THR A 8 2.96 -8.30 -44.01
N PRO A 9 3.66 -9.21 -43.30
CA PRO A 9 3.42 -9.41 -41.86
C PRO A 9 3.68 -8.09 -41.12
N GLN A 10 2.64 -7.57 -40.47
CA GLN A 10 2.72 -6.32 -39.70
C GLN A 10 3.48 -6.60 -38.40
N THR A 11 4.43 -5.74 -38.07
CA THR A 11 5.17 -5.83 -36.81
C THR A 11 4.25 -5.48 -35.63
N PRO A 12 4.53 -5.95 -34.39
CA PRO A 12 3.79 -5.52 -33.20
C PRO A 12 3.72 -3.99 -33.04
N GLU A 13 4.78 -3.30 -33.48
CA GLU A 13 4.88 -1.84 -33.54
C GLU A 13 3.90 -1.21 -34.56
N GLU A 14 3.73 -1.81 -35.74
CA GLU A 14 2.73 -1.37 -36.71
C GLU A 14 1.30 -1.63 -36.23
N ILE A 15 1.08 -2.74 -35.51
CA ILE A 15 -0.22 -3.08 -34.91
C ILE A 15 -0.55 -2.10 -33.77
N ALA A 16 0.40 -1.78 -32.90
CA ALA A 16 0.22 -0.83 -31.81
C ALA A 16 -0.02 0.60 -32.33
N ARG A 17 0.75 1.02 -33.33
CA ARG A 17 0.55 2.32 -34.01
C ARG A 17 -0.80 2.38 -34.71
N GLU A 18 -1.23 1.29 -35.36
CA GLU A 18 -2.54 1.21 -36.01
C GLU A 18 -3.68 1.19 -34.98
N ALA A 19 -3.52 0.50 -33.84
CA ALA A 19 -4.47 0.49 -32.74
C ALA A 19 -4.59 1.87 -32.06
N GLN A 20 -3.46 2.56 -31.85
CA GLN A 20 -3.44 3.91 -31.29
C GLN A 20 -4.04 4.93 -32.27
N ALA A 21 -3.72 4.83 -33.56
CA ALA A 21 -4.34 5.65 -34.60
C ALA A 21 -5.85 5.38 -34.72
N GLN A 22 -6.29 4.14 -34.55
CA GLN A 22 -7.71 3.76 -34.52
C GLN A 22 -8.42 4.26 -33.26
N ALA A 23 -7.80 4.14 -32.08
CA ALA A 23 -8.35 4.65 -30.83
C ALA A 23 -8.46 6.18 -30.85
N MET A 24 -7.45 6.86 -31.39
CA MET A 24 -7.46 8.31 -31.55
C MET A 24 -8.48 8.76 -32.60
N LYS A 25 -8.60 8.02 -33.71
CA LYS A 25 -9.65 8.25 -34.71
C LYS A 25 -11.04 8.04 -34.12
N ALA A 26 -11.24 6.99 -33.31
CA ALA A 26 -12.50 6.74 -32.64
C ALA A 26 -12.83 7.84 -31.62
N ALA A 27 -11.85 8.30 -30.85
CA ALA A 27 -12.01 9.43 -29.93
C ALA A 27 -12.34 10.74 -30.67
N LEU A 28 -11.72 10.98 -31.84
CA LEU A 28 -12.01 12.14 -32.71
C LEU A 28 -13.40 12.04 -33.36
N GLU A 29 -13.81 10.86 -33.82
CA GLU A 29 -15.15 10.61 -34.36
C GLU A 29 -16.22 10.76 -33.25
N GLN A 30 -15.92 10.33 -32.02
CA GLN A 30 -16.79 10.49 -30.86
C GLN A 30 -16.89 11.96 -30.43
N ALA A 31 -15.78 12.69 -30.42
CA ALA A 31 -15.76 14.13 -30.22
C ALA A 31 -16.50 14.88 -31.34
N GLN A 32 -16.37 14.44 -32.59
CA GLN A 32 -17.11 15.01 -33.71
C GLN A 32 -18.62 14.68 -33.64
N ALA A 33 -19.00 13.52 -33.11
CA ALA A 33 -20.40 13.19 -32.84
C ALA A 33 -20.98 14.05 -31.70
N LEU A 34 -20.17 14.42 -30.70
CA LEU A 34 -20.55 15.25 -29.57
C LEU A 34 -20.60 16.75 -29.90
N TYR A 35 -19.69 17.23 -30.76
CA TYR A 35 -19.46 18.66 -30.99
C TYR A 35 -19.63 19.12 -32.45
N GLY A 36 -19.84 18.20 -33.41
CA GLY A 36 -19.87 18.48 -34.86
C GLY A 36 -21.07 19.29 -35.37
N ASN A 37 -22.04 19.60 -34.50
CA ASN A 37 -23.13 20.54 -34.81
C ASN A 37 -22.89 21.96 -34.29
N VAL A 38 -21.72 22.24 -33.69
CA VAL A 38 -21.33 23.59 -33.26
C VAL A 38 -20.82 24.38 -34.49
N PRO A 39 -21.48 25.48 -34.89
CA PRO A 39 -21.02 26.28 -36.03
C PRO A 39 -19.60 26.82 -35.78
N GLY A 40 -18.65 26.47 -36.65
CA GLY A 40 -17.24 26.88 -36.54
C GLY A 40 -16.27 25.81 -36.00
N PHE A 41 -16.74 24.59 -35.74
CA PHE A 41 -15.92 23.43 -35.35
C PHE A 41 -15.94 22.36 -36.46
N GLU A 42 -15.10 22.53 -37.49
CA GLU A 42 -14.91 21.51 -38.53
C GLU A 42 -13.68 20.64 -38.21
N GLY A 43 -13.79 19.32 -38.40
CA GLY A 43 -12.80 18.32 -37.96
C GLY A 43 -11.37 18.49 -38.52
N THR A 44 -11.17 19.26 -39.58
CA THR A 44 -9.84 19.60 -40.11
C THR A 44 -9.08 20.65 -39.28
N ASP A 45 -9.78 21.46 -38.47
CA ASP A 45 -9.16 22.46 -37.60
C ASP A 45 -8.64 21.84 -36.30
N LEU A 46 -9.29 20.79 -35.79
CA LEU A 46 -8.87 20.09 -34.58
C LEU A 46 -7.52 19.38 -34.73
N MET A 47 -7.27 18.73 -35.88
CA MET A 47 -6.01 18.03 -36.13
C MET A 47 -4.82 19.00 -36.28
N LYS A 48 -5.02 20.11 -37.00
CA LYS A 48 -4.00 21.16 -37.15
C LYS A 48 -3.75 21.93 -35.86
N MET A 49 -4.81 22.16 -35.07
CA MET A 49 -4.67 22.80 -33.76
C MET A 49 -3.93 21.89 -32.79
N HIS A 50 -4.18 20.59 -32.82
CA HIS A 50 -3.45 19.60 -32.01
C HIS A 50 -1.98 19.48 -32.41
N GLU A 51 -1.68 19.37 -33.70
CA GLU A 51 -0.30 19.29 -34.23
C GLU A 51 0.49 20.57 -33.89
N LYS A 52 -0.15 21.73 -34.00
CA LYS A 52 0.43 23.01 -33.60
C LYS A 52 0.61 23.14 -32.08
N LEU A 53 -0.33 22.65 -31.28
CA LEU A 53 -0.23 22.65 -29.82
C LEU A 53 0.90 21.73 -29.32
N MET A 54 1.18 20.64 -30.03
CA MET A 54 2.29 19.72 -29.76
C MET A 54 3.65 20.29 -30.22
N GLN A 55 3.70 21.03 -31.32
CA GLN A 55 4.90 21.76 -31.73
C GLN A 55 5.20 22.95 -30.81
N ASP A 56 4.20 23.76 -30.50
CA ASP A 56 4.33 24.93 -29.64
C ASP A 56 4.69 24.50 -28.20
N SER A 57 4.21 23.34 -27.72
CA SER A 57 4.57 22.80 -26.40
C SER A 57 6.00 22.28 -26.32
N ALA A 58 6.53 21.66 -27.38
CA ALA A 58 7.92 21.21 -27.44
C ALA A 58 8.93 22.37 -27.46
N GLU A 59 8.53 23.55 -27.98
CA GLU A 59 9.37 24.76 -27.99
C GLU A 59 9.20 25.63 -26.72
N MET A 60 8.03 25.60 -26.08
CA MET A 60 7.76 26.38 -24.85
C MET A 60 8.19 25.69 -23.55
N PHE A 61 8.29 24.36 -23.53
CA PHE A 61 8.61 23.58 -22.32
C PHE A 61 9.87 22.73 -22.53
N PRO A 62 11.03 23.14 -21.98
CA PRO A 62 12.24 22.32 -21.98
C PRO A 62 11.96 20.96 -21.33
N GLY A 63 12.31 19.86 -22.01
CA GLY A 63 12.16 18.48 -21.51
C GLY A 63 10.99 17.67 -22.08
N VAL A 64 10.03 18.27 -22.78
CA VAL A 64 8.89 17.53 -23.39
C VAL A 64 9.35 16.60 -24.51
N ALA A 65 10.30 17.05 -25.35
CA ALA A 65 10.89 16.21 -26.39
C ALA A 65 11.69 15.04 -25.81
N GLU A 66 12.34 15.24 -24.66
CA GLU A 66 13.09 14.20 -23.95
C GLU A 66 12.15 13.21 -23.27
N ALA A 67 11.05 13.66 -22.68
CA ALA A 67 10.01 12.78 -22.13
C ALA A 67 9.32 11.93 -23.20
N GLN A 68 9.06 12.49 -24.39
CA GLN A 68 8.51 11.74 -25.52
C GLN A 68 9.50 10.71 -26.07
N ALA A 69 10.78 11.08 -26.21
CA ALA A 69 11.83 10.14 -26.63
C ALA A 69 12.07 9.04 -25.60
N TYR A 70 11.99 9.37 -24.31
CA TYR A 70 12.09 8.43 -23.20
C TYR A 70 10.90 7.47 -23.18
N GLN A 71 9.67 7.96 -23.29
CA GLN A 71 8.46 7.12 -23.37
C GLN A 71 8.48 6.17 -24.57
N ALA A 72 9.02 6.60 -25.71
CA ALA A 72 9.21 5.74 -26.89
C ALA A 72 10.27 4.65 -26.64
N LYS A 73 11.37 4.97 -25.96
CA LYS A 73 12.41 4.01 -25.58
C LYS A 73 11.89 2.97 -24.57
N MET A 74 11.12 3.43 -23.59
CA MET A 74 10.45 2.62 -22.57
C MET A 74 9.52 1.55 -23.16
N MET A 75 8.69 1.94 -24.14
CA MET A 75 7.78 1.01 -24.81
C MET A 75 8.51 -0.03 -25.67
N ALA A 76 9.71 0.30 -26.15
CA ALA A 76 10.56 -0.63 -26.90
C ALA A 76 11.28 -1.63 -25.97
N GLU A 77 11.68 -1.20 -24.77
CA GLU A 77 12.34 -2.03 -23.75
C GLU A 77 11.34 -2.95 -23.01
N SER A 78 10.14 -2.46 -22.70
CA SER A 78 9.05 -3.25 -22.08
C SER A 78 8.51 -4.39 -22.96
N ALA A 79 8.83 -4.38 -24.26
CA ALA A 79 8.46 -5.45 -25.18
C ALA A 79 9.40 -6.66 -25.14
N GLN A 80 10.53 -6.57 -24.40
CA GLN A 80 11.60 -7.58 -24.45
C GLN A 80 11.83 -8.34 -23.14
N ASP A 81 11.50 -7.77 -21.97
CA ASP A 81 11.82 -8.40 -20.68
C ASP A 81 10.89 -7.91 -19.53
N PRO A 82 10.10 -8.80 -18.88
CA PRO A 82 9.24 -8.47 -17.75
C PRO A 82 9.97 -8.10 -16.46
N GLU A 83 11.19 -8.58 -16.21
CA GLU A 83 11.93 -8.30 -14.97
C GLU A 83 12.55 -6.89 -14.97
N ALA A 84 12.85 -6.35 -16.16
CA ALA A 84 13.27 -4.96 -16.32
C ALA A 84 12.16 -3.95 -15.94
N ILE A 85 10.90 -4.39 -15.80
CA ILE A 85 9.76 -3.49 -15.56
C ILE A 85 9.87 -2.79 -14.19
N MET A 86 10.32 -3.48 -13.13
CA MET A 86 10.38 -2.88 -11.78
C MET A 86 11.53 -1.88 -11.61
N GLU A 87 12.73 -2.20 -12.09
CA GLU A 87 13.88 -1.26 -12.10
C GLU A 87 13.53 -0.01 -12.90
N THR A 88 12.78 -0.20 -13.99
CA THR A 88 12.36 0.91 -14.84
C THR A 88 11.17 1.68 -14.26
N TYR A 89 10.28 1.04 -13.48
CA TYR A 89 9.23 1.72 -12.73
C TYR A 89 9.80 2.66 -11.66
N SER A 90 10.82 2.19 -10.93
CA SER A 90 11.54 3.00 -9.94
C SER A 90 12.24 4.20 -10.59
N LYS A 91 12.95 3.98 -11.72
CA LYS A 91 13.54 5.06 -12.52
C LYS A 91 12.50 6.02 -13.11
N ASN A 92 11.29 5.54 -13.42
CA ASN A 92 10.19 6.37 -13.91
C ASN A 92 9.63 7.29 -12.81
N ILE A 93 9.53 6.80 -11.58
CA ILE A 93 9.15 7.62 -10.42
C ILE A 93 10.22 8.68 -10.15
N GLU A 94 11.51 8.30 -10.19
CA GLU A 94 12.62 9.23 -9.99
C GLU A 94 12.70 10.29 -11.11
N PHE A 95 12.48 9.89 -12.36
CA PHE A 95 12.42 10.81 -13.50
C PHE A 95 11.22 11.77 -13.40
N ALA A 96 10.03 11.25 -13.04
CA ALA A 96 8.84 12.07 -12.83
C ALA A 96 9.02 13.08 -11.68
N GLY A 97 9.66 12.66 -10.57
CA GLY A 97 10.05 13.53 -9.47
C GLY A 97 11.00 14.64 -9.90
N ASN A 98 12.05 14.31 -10.65
CA ASN A 98 13.03 15.28 -11.15
C ASN A 98 12.42 16.28 -12.15
N MET A 99 11.53 15.82 -13.03
CA MET A 99 10.84 16.67 -14.02
C MET A 99 9.88 17.64 -13.33
N MET A 100 9.15 17.18 -12.31
CA MET A 100 8.25 18.00 -11.50
C MET A 100 9.03 19.04 -10.69
N GLN A 101 10.18 18.68 -10.13
CA GLN A 101 11.04 19.63 -9.40
C GLN A 101 11.65 20.70 -10.33
N GLN A 102 11.99 20.35 -11.57
CA GLN A 102 12.40 21.34 -12.57
C GLN A 102 11.25 22.29 -12.93
N ALA A 103 10.02 21.79 -13.07
CA ALA A 103 8.83 22.60 -13.33
C ALA A 103 8.53 23.57 -12.16
N MET A 104 8.71 23.11 -10.91
CA MET A 104 8.62 23.96 -9.70
C MET A 104 9.68 25.07 -9.69
N ASN A 105 10.95 24.74 -9.96
CA ASN A 105 12.03 25.73 -10.05
C ASN A 105 11.85 26.75 -11.18
N ALA A 106 11.12 26.38 -12.24
CA ALA A 106 10.78 27.26 -13.36
C ALA A 106 9.49 28.07 -13.14
N GLY A 107 8.80 27.91 -12.00
CA GLY A 107 7.61 28.69 -11.64
C GLY A 107 6.33 28.29 -12.37
N PHE A 108 6.28 27.09 -12.95
CA PHE A 108 5.10 26.56 -13.63
C PHE A 108 4.29 25.67 -12.66
N MET A 109 3.28 26.24 -12.00
CA MET A 109 2.27 25.48 -11.25
C MET A 109 0.95 25.51 -12.05
N PRO A 110 0.49 24.38 -12.62
CA PRO A 110 -0.86 24.26 -13.14
C PRO A 110 -1.88 24.50 -12.02
N GLU A 111 -2.84 25.42 -12.22
CA GLU A 111 -3.93 25.61 -11.26
C GLU A 111 -4.78 24.33 -11.15
N GLY A 112 -4.98 23.86 -9.91
CA GLY A 112 -5.80 22.68 -9.62
C GLY A 112 -5.03 21.36 -9.40
N LEU A 113 -3.70 21.39 -9.38
CA LEU A 113 -2.91 20.27 -8.82
C LEU A 113 -2.85 20.36 -7.28
N PRO A 114 -2.86 19.22 -6.57
CA PRO A 114 -2.60 19.17 -5.14
C PRO A 114 -1.28 19.89 -4.78
N ASP A 115 -1.21 20.49 -3.60
CA ASP A 115 0.00 21.14 -3.11
C ASP A 115 1.08 20.08 -2.84
N PHE A 116 2.10 20.01 -3.70
CA PHE A 116 3.25 19.10 -3.58
C PHE A 116 4.45 19.76 -2.90
N SER A 117 4.25 20.87 -2.18
CA SER A 117 5.35 21.58 -1.49
C SER A 117 6.02 20.74 -0.39
N ASP A 118 5.35 19.68 0.08
CA ASP A 118 5.88 18.73 1.08
C ASP A 118 6.66 17.53 0.47
N GLY A 119 6.91 17.53 -0.85
CA GLY A 119 7.67 16.47 -1.53
C GLY A 119 6.77 15.33 -2.03
N PHE A 120 7.37 14.38 -2.76
CA PHE A 120 6.71 13.12 -3.10
C PHE A 120 6.52 12.32 -1.80
N ASP A 121 5.45 12.58 -1.06
CA ASP A 121 5.03 11.69 0.01
C ASP A 121 4.55 10.39 -0.64
N VAL A 122 5.47 9.43 -0.76
CA VAL A 122 5.19 8.07 -1.24
C VAL A 122 4.18 7.35 -0.33
N TYR A 123 3.88 7.91 0.84
CA TYR A 123 2.85 7.46 1.79
C TYR A 123 1.65 8.43 1.86
N ALA A 124 1.44 9.27 0.83
CA ALA A 124 0.37 10.28 0.76
C ALA A 124 -1.06 9.70 0.87
N GLY A 125 -1.24 8.38 0.84
CA GLY A 125 -2.54 7.73 0.95
C GLY A 125 -3.10 7.66 2.37
N TRP A 126 -2.26 7.46 3.39
CA TRP A 126 -2.71 7.17 4.76
C TRP A 126 -2.60 8.41 5.66
N GLU A 127 -3.73 9.02 6.01
CA GLU A 127 -3.76 10.17 6.92
C GLU A 127 -3.68 9.72 8.39
N ILE A 128 -2.81 10.36 9.17
CA ILE A 128 -2.77 10.17 10.62
C ILE A 128 -3.68 11.22 11.26
N THR A 129 -4.81 10.78 11.80
CA THR A 129 -5.76 11.69 12.45
C THR A 129 -5.55 11.72 13.96
N ARG A 130 -5.65 12.93 14.52
CA ARG A 130 -5.55 13.18 15.96
C ARG A 130 -6.77 13.97 16.41
N LYS A 131 -7.34 13.57 17.54
CA LYS A 131 -8.42 14.29 18.20
C LYS A 131 -7.91 15.57 18.86
N GLY A 132 -6.70 15.53 19.44
CA GLY A 132 -6.02 16.70 19.99
C GLY A 132 -6.69 17.32 21.23
N ASP A 133 -7.64 16.62 21.86
CA ASP A 133 -8.36 17.12 23.04
C ASP A 133 -7.61 16.88 24.37
N ASN A 134 -6.49 16.13 24.33
CA ASN A 134 -5.67 15.74 25.48
C ASN A 134 -6.46 15.01 26.58
N SER A 135 -7.49 14.24 26.19
CA SER A 135 -8.28 13.41 27.11
C SER A 135 -7.46 12.26 27.70
N LEU A 136 -6.44 11.78 27.00
CA LEU A 136 -5.54 10.73 27.44
C LEU A 136 -4.24 11.27 28.03
N THR A 137 -3.74 10.60 29.07
CA THR A 137 -2.42 10.89 29.64
C THR A 137 -1.30 10.53 28.66
N PRO A 138 -0.10 11.10 28.81
CA PRO A 138 1.05 10.73 27.98
C PRO A 138 1.36 9.22 27.97
N GLU A 139 1.20 8.56 29.12
CA GLU A 139 1.38 7.11 29.24
C GLU A 139 0.31 6.33 28.46
N GLN A 140 -0.95 6.75 28.54
CA GLN A 140 -2.02 6.14 27.76
C GLN A 140 -1.81 6.30 26.24
N ASN A 141 -1.32 7.47 25.80
CA ASN A 141 -0.93 7.67 24.41
C ASN A 141 0.24 6.77 24.00
N LYS A 142 1.24 6.57 24.89
CA LYS A 142 2.33 5.62 24.66
C LYS A 142 1.81 4.19 24.47
N LEU A 143 0.86 3.77 25.29
CA LEU A 143 0.25 2.45 25.21
C LEU A 143 -0.58 2.25 23.92
N LEU A 144 -1.32 3.28 23.50
CA LEU A 144 -2.10 3.23 22.27
C LEU A 144 -1.26 3.17 20.99
N ALA A 145 -0.03 3.70 21.02
CA ALA A 145 0.89 3.65 19.88
C ALA A 145 1.13 2.22 19.34
N TYR A 146 1.07 1.20 20.20
CA TYR A 146 1.21 -0.20 19.80
C TYR A 146 0.03 -0.72 18.95
N GLY A 147 -1.14 -0.08 19.02
CA GLY A 147 -2.31 -0.39 18.18
C GLY A 147 -2.45 0.51 16.96
N ALA A 148 -1.59 1.53 16.82
CA ALA A 148 -1.72 2.58 15.81
C ALA A 148 -1.94 2.08 14.37
N PRO A 149 -1.30 1.01 13.88
CA PRO A 149 -1.54 0.54 12.52
C PRO A 149 -3.02 0.26 12.23
N LEU A 150 -3.72 -0.42 13.14
CA LEU A 150 -5.16 -0.67 12.96
C LEU A 150 -6.02 0.58 13.18
N PHE A 151 -5.52 1.60 13.85
CA PHE A 151 -6.27 2.84 14.01
C PHE A 151 -6.32 3.57 12.68
N LEU A 152 -5.20 3.61 11.96
CA LEU A 152 -5.14 4.14 10.59
C LEU A 152 -6.06 3.35 9.64
N TYR A 153 -6.04 2.02 9.69
CA TYR A 153 -6.95 1.20 8.88
C TYR A 153 -8.44 1.49 9.12
N ASN A 154 -8.79 1.86 10.35
CA ASN A 154 -10.17 2.13 10.77
C ASN A 154 -10.52 3.62 10.71
N ASP A 155 -9.63 4.48 10.18
CA ASP A 155 -9.74 5.93 10.19
C ASP A 155 -9.94 6.52 11.61
N ASP A 156 -9.51 5.80 12.65
CA ASP A 156 -9.62 6.18 14.05
C ASP A 156 -8.48 7.13 14.46
N ASN A 157 -8.79 8.07 15.37
CA ASN A 157 -7.78 8.96 15.91
C ASN A 157 -6.74 8.19 16.75
N VAL A 158 -5.45 8.45 16.52
CA VAL A 158 -4.36 7.72 17.20
C VAL A 158 -4.18 8.08 18.69
N ASP A 159 -4.85 9.14 19.15
CA ASP A 159 -4.79 9.67 20.53
C ASP A 159 -6.16 9.66 21.24
N SER A 160 -7.04 8.72 20.85
CA SER A 160 -8.38 8.57 21.42
C SER A 160 -8.75 7.10 21.68
N LEU A 161 -9.64 6.88 22.66
CA LEU A 161 -10.31 5.60 22.86
C LEU A 161 -11.57 5.44 21.99
N GLU A 162 -12.08 6.53 21.42
CA GLU A 162 -13.25 6.51 20.55
C GLU A 162 -12.90 5.92 19.18
N SER A 163 -13.91 5.38 18.51
CA SER A 163 -13.83 4.98 17.11
C SER A 163 -14.75 5.87 16.26
N THR A 164 -14.41 6.03 14.98
CA THR A 164 -15.27 6.62 13.97
C THR A 164 -16.50 5.75 13.69
N ALA A 165 -16.38 4.43 13.88
CA ALA A 165 -17.49 3.49 13.78
C ALA A 165 -18.40 3.58 15.01
N GLY A 166 -19.71 3.46 14.78
CA GLY A 166 -20.69 3.43 15.86
C GLY A 166 -20.61 2.13 16.68
N THR A 167 -20.99 2.20 17.96
CA THR A 167 -20.93 1.04 18.88
C THR A 167 -21.67 -0.19 18.35
N ASP A 168 -22.82 -0.03 17.70
CA ASP A 168 -23.58 -1.17 17.15
C ASP A 168 -22.83 -1.83 15.98
N THR A 169 -22.20 -1.04 15.11
CA THR A 169 -21.35 -1.55 14.02
C THR A 169 -20.13 -2.29 14.56
N LEU A 170 -19.49 -1.77 15.61
CA LEU A 170 -18.37 -2.47 16.26
C LEU A 170 -18.79 -3.82 16.86
N LYS A 171 -20.00 -3.91 17.43
CA LYS A 171 -20.55 -5.19 17.92
C LYS A 171 -20.78 -6.18 16.78
N GLU A 172 -21.35 -5.73 15.67
CA GLU A 172 -21.53 -6.55 14.47
C GLU A 172 -20.18 -7.06 13.95
N MET A 173 -19.16 -6.21 13.83
CA MET A 173 -17.82 -6.60 13.38
C MET A 173 -17.13 -7.58 14.34
N LEU A 174 -17.26 -7.36 15.65
CA LEU A 174 -16.72 -8.27 16.68
C LEU A 174 -17.41 -9.65 16.64
N GLU A 175 -18.73 -9.69 16.44
CA GLU A 175 -19.48 -10.94 16.33
C GLU A 175 -19.15 -11.67 15.02
N GLU A 176 -19.15 -10.98 13.89
CA GLU A 176 -18.96 -11.60 12.57
C GLU A 176 -17.53 -12.10 12.34
N TRP A 177 -16.52 -11.34 12.78
CA TRP A 177 -15.12 -11.66 12.45
C TRP A 177 -14.41 -12.43 13.56
N TRP A 178 -14.88 -12.30 14.80
CA TRP A 178 -14.21 -12.86 15.98
C TRP A 178 -15.11 -13.72 16.86
N GLU A 179 -16.42 -13.80 16.58
CA GLU A 179 -17.41 -14.44 17.44
C GLU A 179 -17.44 -13.85 18.87
N VAL A 180 -17.03 -12.58 19.03
CA VAL A 180 -16.97 -11.87 20.30
C VAL A 180 -18.28 -11.13 20.55
N THR A 181 -19.02 -11.56 21.57
CA THR A 181 -20.36 -11.02 21.90
C THR A 181 -20.49 -10.60 23.36
N ASP A 182 -19.50 -10.88 24.20
CA ASP A 182 -19.52 -10.62 25.63
C ASP A 182 -18.12 -10.46 26.25
N ARG A 183 -18.08 -10.19 27.56
CA ARG A 183 -16.84 -10.05 28.34
C ARG A 183 -15.93 -11.27 28.22
N LYS A 184 -16.50 -12.48 28.25
CA LYS A 184 -15.73 -13.71 28.34
C LYS A 184 -15.02 -13.97 27.00
N SER A 185 -15.77 -13.94 25.91
CA SER A 185 -15.26 -14.10 24.54
C SER A 185 -14.21 -13.04 24.19
N ALA A 186 -14.41 -11.78 24.61
CA ALA A 186 -13.41 -10.73 24.43
C ALA A 186 -12.09 -11.04 25.15
N LEU A 187 -12.14 -11.42 26.43
CA LEU A 187 -10.94 -11.73 27.21
C LEU A 187 -10.24 -13.01 26.72
N GLU A 188 -11.00 -14.02 26.29
CA GLU A 188 -10.45 -15.24 25.69
C GLU A 188 -9.72 -14.92 24.37
N THR A 189 -10.30 -14.05 23.53
CA THR A 189 -9.68 -13.62 22.27
C THR A 189 -8.41 -12.80 22.48
N ILE A 190 -8.43 -11.85 23.42
CA ILE A 190 -7.24 -11.09 23.82
C ILE A 190 -6.16 -12.06 24.34
N SER A 191 -6.54 -13.01 25.20
CA SER A 191 -5.59 -14.00 25.71
C SER A 191 -5.00 -14.86 24.60
N TRP A 192 -5.79 -15.27 23.60
CA TRP A 192 -5.28 -16.03 22.46
C TRP A 192 -4.29 -15.20 21.65
N LEU A 193 -4.61 -13.95 21.32
CA LEU A 193 -3.70 -13.04 20.59
C LEU A 193 -2.36 -12.85 21.32
N LEU A 194 -2.37 -12.78 22.66
CA LEU A 194 -1.15 -12.56 23.45
C LEU A 194 -0.27 -13.81 23.62
N ASN A 195 -0.82 -15.02 23.46
CA ASN A 195 -0.11 -16.27 23.83
C ASN A 195 0.10 -17.26 22.68
N GLU A 196 -0.76 -17.24 21.66
CA GLU A 196 -0.72 -18.20 20.55
C GLU A 196 -0.90 -17.45 19.23
N GLY A 197 -2.01 -16.71 19.10
CA GLY A 197 -2.27 -15.83 17.96
C GLY A 197 -2.10 -16.53 16.62
N GLN A 198 -1.84 -15.75 15.58
CA GLN A 198 -1.45 -16.33 14.28
C GLN A 198 0.04 -16.56 14.15
N HIS A 199 0.87 -15.86 14.93
CA HIS A 199 2.31 -16.06 14.94
C HIS A 199 2.69 -17.52 15.27
N ALA A 200 1.91 -18.26 16.08
CA ALA A 200 2.18 -19.66 16.39
C ALA A 200 2.30 -20.59 15.16
N GLY A 201 1.59 -20.29 14.06
CA GLY A 201 1.71 -21.01 12.80
C GLY A 201 2.72 -20.39 11.84
N ALA A 202 2.77 -19.05 11.79
CA ALA A 202 3.61 -18.32 10.85
C ALA A 202 5.11 -18.31 11.22
N ASP A 203 5.44 -18.20 12.51
CA ASP A 203 6.83 -18.12 12.96
C ASP A 203 7.63 -19.41 12.63
N PRO A 204 7.10 -20.63 12.86
CA PRO A 204 7.78 -21.85 12.42
C PRO A 204 7.96 -21.92 10.90
N ALA A 205 6.97 -21.48 10.12
CA ALA A 205 7.06 -21.47 8.67
C ALA A 205 8.15 -20.52 8.15
N LEU A 206 8.22 -19.30 8.71
CA LEU A 206 9.28 -18.35 8.42
C LEU A 206 10.65 -18.86 8.85
N ALA A 207 10.76 -19.48 10.04
CA ALA A 207 12.00 -20.06 10.51
C ALA A 207 12.48 -21.20 9.58
N GLU A 208 11.55 -21.99 9.04
CA GLU A 208 11.86 -23.05 8.09
C GLU A 208 12.39 -22.50 6.76
N ILE A 209 11.77 -21.44 6.22
CA ILE A 209 12.25 -20.71 5.04
C ILE A 209 13.66 -20.16 5.29
N ARG A 210 13.89 -19.49 6.42
CA ARG A 210 15.22 -18.98 6.80
C ARG A 210 16.28 -20.08 6.90
N GLN A 211 15.89 -21.25 7.41
CA GLN A 211 16.83 -22.35 7.62
C GLN A 211 17.19 -23.08 6.33
N ARG A 212 16.22 -23.33 5.45
CA ARG A 212 16.39 -24.17 4.25
C ARG A 212 16.69 -23.35 3.00
N GLY A 213 16.36 -22.05 3.00
CA GLY A 213 16.28 -21.20 1.82
C GLY A 213 14.95 -21.36 1.10
N ILE A 214 14.44 -20.28 0.52
CA ILE A 214 13.11 -20.26 -0.08
C ILE A 214 12.99 -21.24 -1.28
N GLU A 215 14.06 -21.39 -2.05
CA GLU A 215 14.14 -22.32 -3.20
C GLU A 215 13.97 -23.80 -2.81
N ALA A 216 14.16 -24.14 -1.53
CA ALA A 216 14.07 -25.51 -1.02
C ALA A 216 12.65 -25.90 -0.58
N ILE A 217 11.68 -24.97 -0.61
CA ILE A 217 10.28 -25.23 -0.28
C ILE A 217 9.57 -25.81 -1.51
N THR A 218 9.04 -27.02 -1.38
CA THR A 218 8.43 -27.75 -2.49
C THR A 218 6.99 -27.31 -2.76
N GLU A 219 6.49 -27.54 -3.98
CA GLU A 219 5.08 -27.28 -4.32
C GLU A 219 4.09 -28.11 -3.48
N GLU A 220 4.49 -29.29 -3.01
CA GLU A 220 3.67 -30.10 -2.09
C GLU A 220 3.53 -29.42 -0.73
N GLU A 221 4.61 -28.86 -0.18
CA GLU A 221 4.59 -28.11 1.07
C GLU A 221 3.79 -26.81 0.93
N LYS A 222 3.94 -26.08 -0.18
CA LYS A 222 3.18 -24.85 -0.44
C LYS A 222 1.67 -25.09 -0.53
N ALA A 223 1.26 -26.28 -0.97
CA ALA A 223 -0.15 -26.66 -1.11
C ALA A 223 -0.75 -27.26 0.18
N ASP A 224 0.02 -27.37 1.26
CA ASP A 224 -0.45 -27.89 2.54
C ASP A 224 -1.26 -26.84 3.31
N GLU A 225 -2.59 -26.93 3.24
CA GLU A 225 -3.52 -26.01 3.92
C GLU A 225 -3.49 -26.13 5.46
N ASP A 226 -2.94 -27.22 6.02
CA ASP A 226 -2.77 -27.38 7.46
C ASP A 226 -1.51 -26.64 7.99
N SER A 227 -0.71 -26.09 7.08
CA SER A 227 0.54 -25.38 7.36
C SER A 227 0.49 -23.93 6.87
N LYS A 228 1.23 -23.06 7.55
CA LYS A 228 1.43 -21.67 7.09
C LYS A 228 2.59 -21.50 6.11
N ILE A 229 3.25 -22.59 5.72
CA ILE A 229 4.43 -22.52 4.84
C ILE A 229 4.11 -21.98 3.44
N GLY A 230 2.92 -22.27 2.88
CA GLY A 230 2.49 -21.72 1.59
C GLY A 230 2.26 -20.21 1.63
N ASP A 231 1.53 -19.75 2.64
CA ASP A 231 1.29 -18.31 2.88
C ASP A 231 2.62 -17.57 3.16
N ALA A 232 3.45 -18.14 4.03
CA ALA A 232 4.76 -17.59 4.38
C ALA A 232 5.72 -17.54 3.18
N PHE A 233 5.72 -18.57 2.33
CA PHE A 233 6.50 -18.59 1.09
C PHE A 233 6.09 -17.43 0.18
N THR A 234 4.80 -17.29 -0.09
CA THR A 234 4.26 -16.27 -1.00
C THR A 234 4.69 -14.86 -0.56
N ILE A 235 4.53 -14.58 0.73
CA ILE A 235 4.89 -13.28 1.29
C ILE A 235 6.40 -13.10 1.36
N ALA A 236 7.17 -14.10 1.80
CA ALA A 236 8.62 -14.00 1.85
C ALA A 236 9.23 -13.73 0.46
N GLU A 237 8.79 -14.47 -0.57
CA GLU A 237 9.24 -14.28 -1.95
C GLU A 237 8.98 -12.85 -2.43
N PHE A 238 7.76 -12.36 -2.19
CA PHE A 238 7.37 -11.01 -2.56
C PHE A 238 8.20 -9.95 -1.82
N VAL A 239 8.27 -10.03 -0.49
CA VAL A 239 8.99 -9.07 0.37
C VAL A 239 10.47 -8.99 0.01
N MET A 240 11.12 -10.13 -0.20
CA MET A 240 12.52 -10.18 -0.62
C MET A 240 12.72 -9.59 -2.02
N GLY A 241 11.78 -9.83 -2.93
CA GLY A 241 11.80 -9.29 -4.28
C GLY A 241 11.67 -7.76 -4.32
N VAL A 242 10.70 -7.20 -3.59
CA VAL A 242 10.45 -5.74 -3.60
C VAL A 242 11.51 -4.95 -2.82
N ASN A 243 12.08 -5.54 -1.77
CA ASN A 243 13.07 -4.87 -0.91
C ASN A 243 14.52 -5.21 -1.30
N GLU A 244 14.73 -6.07 -2.31
CA GLU A 244 16.05 -6.59 -2.70
C GLU A 244 16.82 -7.23 -1.52
N THR A 245 16.11 -7.98 -0.67
CA THR A 245 16.66 -8.62 0.53
C THR A 245 16.74 -10.14 0.43
N THR A 246 17.24 -10.78 1.50
CA THR A 246 17.38 -12.23 1.61
C THR A 246 16.51 -12.80 2.74
N GLU A 247 16.47 -14.12 2.89
CA GLU A 247 15.70 -14.77 3.95
C GLU A 247 16.18 -14.33 5.34
N ALA A 248 17.47 -13.99 5.48
CA ALA A 248 18.05 -13.50 6.73
C ALA A 248 17.46 -12.15 7.19
N ASP A 249 16.84 -11.40 6.28
CA ASP A 249 16.25 -10.08 6.55
C ASP A 249 14.74 -10.18 6.87
N LEU A 250 14.13 -11.36 6.70
CA LEU A 250 12.74 -11.61 7.10
C LEU A 250 12.61 -11.53 8.63
N PRO A 251 11.49 -11.00 9.16
CA PRO A 251 11.32 -10.86 10.60
C PRO A 251 11.37 -12.23 11.29
N GLU A 252 12.01 -12.27 12.47
CA GLU A 252 12.11 -13.50 13.25
C GLU A 252 10.73 -13.99 13.73
N THR A 253 9.82 -13.05 13.95
CA THR A 253 8.43 -13.30 14.37
C THR A 253 7.47 -12.32 13.71
N VAL A 254 6.23 -12.76 13.49
CA VAL A 254 5.10 -11.89 13.10
C VAL A 254 4.21 -11.49 14.27
N LEU A 255 4.68 -11.66 15.51
CA LEU A 255 3.94 -11.38 16.74
C LEU A 255 3.30 -9.97 16.78
N ALA A 256 3.91 -8.96 16.15
CA ALA A 256 3.32 -7.62 16.13
C ALA A 256 1.93 -7.57 15.47
N TRP A 257 1.64 -8.45 14.50
CA TRP A 257 0.30 -8.59 13.91
C TRP A 257 -0.76 -8.98 14.95
N ASP A 258 -0.39 -9.85 15.90
CA ASP A 258 -1.27 -10.24 17.00
C ASP A 258 -1.36 -9.14 18.06
N LEU A 259 -0.25 -8.48 18.40
CA LEU A 259 -0.21 -7.44 19.42
C LEU A 259 -1.00 -6.20 19.02
N VAL A 260 -0.87 -5.73 17.77
CA VAL A 260 -1.68 -4.62 17.25
C VAL A 260 -3.18 -4.95 17.34
N ARG A 261 -3.56 -6.19 16.97
CA ARG A 261 -4.95 -6.67 17.10
C ARG A 261 -5.41 -6.78 18.54
N ALA A 262 -4.53 -7.15 19.48
CA ALA A 262 -4.86 -7.22 20.89
C ALA A 262 -5.21 -5.83 21.46
N VAL A 263 -4.48 -4.79 21.08
CA VAL A 263 -4.81 -3.40 21.46
C VAL A 263 -6.17 -3.00 20.89
N ASN A 264 -6.40 -3.25 19.58
CA ASN A 264 -7.66 -2.88 18.93
C ASN A 264 -8.86 -3.65 19.52
N MET A 265 -8.71 -4.95 19.76
CA MET A 265 -9.72 -5.80 20.38
C MET A 265 -10.08 -5.30 21.79
N ALA A 266 -9.09 -4.98 22.63
CA ALA A 266 -9.33 -4.41 23.95
C ALA A 266 -10.10 -3.08 23.85
N ARG A 267 -9.70 -2.20 22.93
CA ARG A 267 -10.36 -0.90 22.73
C ARG A 267 -11.81 -1.08 22.27
N TRP A 268 -12.07 -1.89 21.24
CA TRP A 268 -13.43 -2.14 20.75
C TRP A 268 -14.30 -2.85 21.80
N ALA A 269 -13.77 -3.83 22.52
CA ALA A 269 -14.49 -4.48 23.61
C ALA A 269 -14.89 -3.50 24.72
N PHE A 270 -14.04 -2.51 25.03
CA PHE A 270 -14.38 -1.42 25.94
C PHE A 270 -15.49 -0.51 25.40
N ILE A 271 -15.37 -0.05 24.14
CA ILE A 271 -16.40 0.79 23.49
C ILE A 271 -17.77 0.07 23.48
N CYS A 272 -17.77 -1.24 23.22
CA CYS A 272 -18.96 -2.07 23.19
C CYS A 272 -19.55 -2.39 24.58
N GLY A 273 -18.82 -2.05 25.65
CA GLY A 273 -19.22 -2.30 27.04
C GLY A 273 -19.05 -3.75 27.48
N TYR A 274 -18.22 -4.54 26.80
CA TYR A 274 -17.93 -5.92 27.15
C TYR A 274 -16.89 -6.01 28.27
N ILE A 275 -15.89 -5.14 28.27
CA ILE A 275 -14.91 -5.01 29.35
C ILE A 275 -14.95 -3.59 29.93
N ASN A 276 -14.49 -3.42 31.15
CA ASN A 276 -14.33 -2.10 31.75
C ASN A 276 -12.98 -1.46 31.38
N GLU A 277 -12.82 -0.18 31.71
CA GLU A 277 -11.62 0.59 31.35
C GLU A 277 -10.33 0.04 31.98
N ASP A 278 -10.37 -0.44 33.23
CA ASP A 278 -9.20 -1.02 33.91
C ASP A 278 -8.73 -2.30 33.20
N GLU A 279 -9.67 -3.16 32.82
CA GLU A 279 -9.41 -4.39 32.06
C GLU A 279 -8.81 -4.10 30.69
N MET A 280 -9.35 -3.11 29.98
CA MET A 280 -8.81 -2.66 28.70
C MET A 280 -7.37 -2.20 28.84
N TRP A 281 -7.08 -1.30 29.80
CA TRP A 281 -5.73 -0.80 29.98
C TRP A 281 -4.76 -1.89 30.50
N GLU A 282 -5.24 -2.86 31.28
CA GLU A 282 -4.42 -4.01 31.69
C GLU A 282 -4.01 -4.87 30.50
N ALA A 283 -4.95 -5.15 29.58
CA ALA A 283 -4.65 -5.84 28.33
C ALA A 283 -3.61 -5.07 27.50
N ILE A 284 -3.83 -3.76 27.26
CA ILE A 284 -2.92 -2.94 26.45
C ILE A 284 -1.53 -2.82 27.10
N ARG A 285 -1.44 -2.68 28.43
CA ARG A 285 -0.14 -2.70 29.15
C ARG A 285 0.58 -4.02 28.99
N THR A 286 -0.15 -5.13 29.06
CA THR A 286 0.43 -6.47 28.85
C THR A 286 0.96 -6.60 27.43
N THR A 287 0.18 -6.18 26.43
CA THR A 287 0.62 -6.11 25.03
C THR A 287 1.90 -5.30 24.86
N ALA A 288 1.95 -4.10 25.42
CA ALA A 288 3.12 -3.24 25.35
C ALA A 288 4.35 -3.88 26.02
N GLY A 289 4.16 -4.56 27.16
CA GLY A 289 5.21 -5.32 27.82
C GLY A 289 5.80 -6.41 26.92
N ILE A 290 4.95 -7.22 26.29
CA ILE A 290 5.37 -8.29 25.37
C ILE A 290 6.09 -7.70 24.14
N ALA A 291 5.55 -6.64 23.54
CA ALA A 291 6.20 -5.94 22.44
C ALA A 291 7.60 -5.46 22.83
N LYS A 292 7.74 -4.89 24.03
CA LYS A 292 9.02 -4.40 24.55
C LYS A 292 10.07 -5.45 24.83
N GLU A 293 9.64 -6.66 25.16
CA GLU A 293 10.53 -7.80 25.36
C GLU A 293 10.93 -8.45 24.03
N SER A 294 10.10 -8.31 22.99
CA SER A 294 10.25 -9.03 21.73
C SER A 294 10.93 -8.21 20.61
N PHE A 295 10.80 -6.87 20.64
CA PHE A 295 11.32 -5.99 19.59
C PHE A 295 12.20 -4.88 20.16
N SER A 296 13.09 -4.36 19.32
CA SER A 296 14.10 -3.35 19.68
C SER A 296 13.80 -1.96 19.10
N SER A 297 12.83 -1.85 18.19
CA SER A 297 12.48 -0.60 17.51
C SER A 297 11.07 -0.61 16.92
N TRP A 298 10.53 0.56 16.56
CA TRP A 298 9.26 0.67 15.83
C TRP A 298 9.37 0.10 14.42
N GLU A 299 10.53 0.21 13.78
CA GLU A 299 10.82 -0.35 12.47
C GLU A 299 10.70 -1.88 12.49
N GLU A 300 11.28 -2.53 13.51
CA GLU A 300 11.19 -3.98 13.69
C GLU A 300 9.76 -4.43 14.00
N TYR A 301 9.06 -3.69 14.87
CA TYR A 301 7.65 -3.92 15.19
C TYR A 301 6.74 -3.77 13.96
N GLY A 302 6.98 -2.72 13.15
CA GLY A 302 6.25 -2.45 11.92
C GLY A 302 6.47 -3.52 10.87
N ASN A 303 7.72 -3.95 10.64
CA ASN A 303 8.03 -5.04 9.71
C ASN A 303 7.35 -6.35 10.12
N SER A 304 7.41 -6.70 11.42
CA SER A 304 6.69 -7.85 11.98
C SER A 304 5.18 -7.78 11.74
N PHE A 305 4.60 -6.59 11.86
CA PHE A 305 3.17 -6.35 11.59
C PHE A 305 2.83 -6.52 10.11
N ALA A 306 3.60 -5.91 9.20
CA ALA A 306 3.31 -5.94 7.77
C ALA A 306 3.43 -7.36 7.19
N VAL A 307 4.53 -8.06 7.51
CA VAL A 307 4.71 -9.46 7.09
C VAL A 307 3.62 -10.35 7.70
N GLY A 308 3.29 -10.17 8.99
CA GLY A 308 2.22 -10.91 9.64
C GLY A 308 0.85 -10.71 9.00
N ARG A 309 0.54 -9.48 8.57
CA ARG A 309 -0.70 -9.17 7.86
C ARG A 309 -0.77 -9.91 6.54
N GLY A 310 0.29 -9.88 5.73
CA GLY A 310 0.34 -10.62 4.47
C GLY A 310 0.15 -12.14 4.68
N ILE A 311 0.85 -12.73 5.65
CA ILE A 311 0.83 -14.18 5.90
C ILE A 311 -0.53 -14.66 6.41
N TRP A 312 -1.35 -13.79 7.00
CA TRP A 312 -2.69 -14.17 7.46
C TRP A 312 -3.48 -14.87 6.35
N ARG A 313 -3.43 -14.33 5.13
CA ARG A 313 -4.16 -14.83 3.96
C ARG A 313 -3.27 -15.26 2.79
N GLY A 314 -1.95 -15.09 2.91
CA GLY A 314 -1.02 -15.29 1.80
C GLY A 314 -1.22 -14.28 0.67
N GLU A 315 -1.69 -13.06 1.00
CA GLU A 315 -2.04 -12.02 0.03
C GLU A 315 -1.01 -10.88 0.06
N THR A 316 -0.38 -10.60 -1.08
CA THR A 316 0.66 -9.55 -1.20
C THR A 316 0.08 -8.15 -1.01
N ASP A 317 -1.12 -7.90 -1.52
CA ASP A 317 -1.83 -6.62 -1.36
C ASP A 317 -2.04 -6.27 0.13
N ASP A 318 -2.29 -7.29 0.96
CA ASP A 318 -2.45 -7.15 2.41
C ASP A 318 -1.13 -6.74 3.09
N TYR A 319 0.01 -7.28 2.63
CA TYR A 319 1.34 -6.84 3.05
C TYR A 319 1.63 -5.40 2.59
N GLU A 320 1.44 -5.09 1.30
CA GLU A 320 1.75 -3.78 0.73
C GLU A 320 0.98 -2.68 1.45
N THR A 321 -0.32 -2.88 1.66
CA THR A 321 -1.15 -1.95 2.41
C THR A 321 -0.64 -1.76 3.84
N ALA A 322 -0.17 -2.83 4.48
CA ALA A 322 0.35 -2.76 5.85
C ALA A 322 1.71 -2.07 5.92
N ASP A 323 2.57 -2.27 4.92
CA ASP A 323 3.85 -1.61 4.77
C ASP A 323 3.67 -0.10 4.53
N GLU A 324 2.69 0.30 3.72
CA GLU A 324 2.32 1.72 3.55
C GLU A 324 1.88 2.38 4.88
N VAL A 325 1.06 1.69 5.66
CA VAL A 325 0.61 2.15 7.00
C VAL A 325 1.80 2.27 7.95
N VAL A 326 2.70 1.29 7.95
CA VAL A 326 3.95 1.31 8.74
C VAL A 326 4.83 2.48 8.30
N GLY A 327 4.97 2.70 6.99
CA GLY A 327 5.69 3.83 6.41
C GLY A 327 5.13 5.17 6.85
N ALA A 328 3.80 5.34 6.86
CA ALA A 328 3.16 6.53 7.39
C ALA A 328 3.50 6.74 8.87
N LEU A 329 3.42 5.69 9.70
CA LEU A 329 3.75 5.77 11.12
C LEU A 329 5.23 6.05 11.38
N LEU A 330 6.16 5.56 10.58
CA LEU A 330 7.59 5.81 10.79
C LEU A 330 8.03 7.21 10.32
N ASN A 331 7.34 7.77 9.32
CA ASN A 331 7.83 8.94 8.60
C ASN A 331 7.06 10.23 8.88
N LYS A 332 5.74 10.18 9.10
CA LYS A 332 4.93 11.40 9.27
C LYS A 332 5.13 12.04 10.65
N GLU A 333 5.23 13.37 10.67
CA GLU A 333 5.57 14.16 11.87
C GLU A 333 4.52 14.08 12.98
N ASP A 334 3.26 13.88 12.62
CA ASP A 334 2.13 13.74 13.55
C ASP A 334 1.99 12.30 14.10
N SER A 335 2.83 11.37 13.64
CA SER A 335 2.81 9.99 14.07
C SER A 335 3.12 9.81 15.56
N PRO A 336 2.40 8.90 16.26
CA PRO A 336 2.76 8.50 17.61
C PRO A 336 4.15 7.84 17.68
N TRP A 337 4.60 7.12 16.63
CA TRP A 337 5.90 6.43 16.65
C TRP A 337 7.10 7.39 16.53
N LYS A 338 6.91 8.59 15.98
CA LYS A 338 7.89 9.68 16.02
C LYS A 338 7.95 10.35 17.38
N ALA A 339 6.79 10.57 17.99
CA ALA A 339 6.67 11.29 19.26
C ALA A 339 7.10 10.44 20.47
N ILE A 340 6.98 9.12 20.37
CA ILE A 340 7.25 8.18 21.44
C ILE A 340 8.48 7.37 21.05
N GLU A 341 9.61 7.65 21.70
CA GLU A 341 10.75 6.75 21.64
C GLU A 341 10.30 5.35 22.07
N TRP A 342 10.81 4.34 21.35
CA TRP A 342 10.56 2.94 21.64
C TRP A 342 10.65 2.74 23.14
#